data_AF-A0A7S0UIQ9-F1
#
_entry.id   AF-A0A7S0UIQ9-F1
#
_cell.length_a   1.000
_cell.length_b   1.000
_cell.length_c   1.000
_cell.angle_alpha   90.00
_cell.angle_beta   90.00
_cell.angle_gamma   90.00
#
_symmetry.space_group_name_H-M   'P 1'
#
loop_
_entity.id
_entity.type
_entity.pdbx_description
1 polymer ?
#
loop_
_entity_poly.entity_id
_entity_poly.type
_entity_poly.pdbx_seq_one_letter_code
_entity_poly.pdbx_strand_id
1 'polypeptide(L)'
;FQFHKILPKKKSSTENEAVNPNSKTNIDQGNGNNSLVLSQWLPTDTPSRLPHGPTHQVGVGVILLNPSDPTQMLVVQELSGPAAKYNLWKMPTGLVDPGEYVPEAASRELLEETGIEAKMSSILCIRQAHRSNADTSDMFFVCKMTPSLKDSSDTIQWKRQET
;
A
#
# COMPACT_ATOMS: atom_id res chain seq x y z
N PHE A 1 -27.70 0.69 -10.27
CA PHE A 1 -26.91 -0.26 -9.45
C PHE A 1 -25.51 0.30 -9.28
N GLN A 2 -24.95 0.22 -8.07
CA GLN A 2 -23.51 0.37 -7.86
C GLN A 2 -22.87 -1.01 -7.85
N PHE A 3 -21.70 -1.11 -8.50
CA PHE A 3 -20.96 -2.35 -8.65
C PHE A 3 -19.81 -2.37 -7.65
N HIS A 4 -19.70 -3.45 -6.88
CA HIS A 4 -18.56 -3.68 -6.00
C HIS A 4 -18.04 -5.09 -6.23
N LYS A 5 -16.75 -5.21 -6.59
CA LYS A 5 -16.07 -6.50 -6.61
C LYS A 5 -15.57 -6.79 -5.19
N ILE A 6 -16.06 -7.85 -4.58
CA ILE A 6 -15.57 -8.31 -3.27
C ILE A 6 -14.42 -9.28 -3.53
N LEU A 7 -13.23 -8.95 -3.05
CA LEU A 7 -12.10 -9.86 -3.09
C LEU A 7 -12.18 -10.83 -1.90
N PRO A 8 -11.82 -12.11 -2.07
CA PRO A 8 -11.75 -13.04 -0.96
C PRO A 8 -10.70 -12.60 0.05
N LYS A 9 -10.98 -12.76 1.36
CA LYS A 9 -9.98 -12.55 2.41
C LYS A 9 -8.85 -13.57 2.24
N LYS A 10 -7.59 -13.12 2.16
CA LYS A 10 -6.44 -14.01 2.39
C LYS A 10 -6.50 -14.48 3.85
N LYS A 11 -6.45 -15.79 4.11
CA LYS A 11 -6.35 -16.32 5.47
C LYS A 11 -4.98 -15.95 6.05
N SER A 12 -4.93 -15.13 7.09
CA SER A 12 -3.76 -15.05 7.97
C SER A 12 -3.65 -16.38 8.71
N SER A 13 -2.48 -17.00 8.62
CA SER A 13 -2.16 -18.25 9.32
C SER A 13 -1.93 -17.98 10.80
N THR A 14 -2.97 -17.70 11.57
CA THR A 14 -3.06 -17.84 13.04
C THR A 14 -4.41 -17.29 13.49
N GLU A 15 -5.29 -18.17 13.94
CA GLU A 15 -6.15 -18.05 15.13
C GLU A 15 -7.32 -19.04 15.06
N ASN A 16 -7.35 -19.95 16.04
CA ASN A 16 -8.47 -20.81 16.35
C ASN A 16 -9.43 -20.01 17.25
N GLU A 17 -10.59 -19.59 16.75
CA GLU A 17 -11.66 -19.09 17.61
C GLU A 17 -12.98 -19.82 17.36
N ALA A 18 -13.63 -20.15 18.48
CA ALA A 18 -14.85 -20.94 18.59
C ALA A 18 -16.08 -20.18 18.05
N VAL A 19 -16.90 -20.89 17.27
CA VAL A 19 -18.09 -20.33 16.61
C VAL A 19 -19.23 -20.14 17.62
N ASN A 20 -19.70 -18.88 17.77
CA ASN A 20 -20.93 -18.53 18.49
C ASN A 20 -22.16 -18.77 17.60
N PRO A 21 -23.15 -19.60 18.00
CA PRO A 21 -24.27 -19.99 17.15
C PRO A 21 -25.36 -18.91 16.93
N ASN A 22 -25.27 -17.70 17.51
CA ASN A 22 -26.35 -16.71 17.46
C ASN A 22 -26.09 -15.39 16.70
N SER A 23 -25.00 -15.26 15.93
CA SER A 23 -24.83 -14.12 15.01
C SER A 23 -25.37 -14.45 13.61
N LYS A 24 -26.57 -13.97 13.28
CA LYS A 24 -27.12 -14.00 11.90
C LYS A 24 -26.45 -12.95 11.02
N THR A 25 -25.17 -13.15 10.72
CA THR A 25 -24.49 -12.76 9.47
C THR A 25 -23.25 -13.66 9.34
N ASN A 26 -23.49 -14.97 9.17
CA ASN A 26 -22.45 -15.92 8.81
C ASN A 26 -22.39 -16.00 7.28
N ILE A 27 -21.57 -15.14 6.67
CA ILE A 27 -20.99 -15.45 5.36
C ILE A 27 -19.49 -15.56 5.59
N ASP A 28 -19.07 -16.71 6.11
CA ASP A 28 -17.75 -17.24 5.78
C ASP A 28 -17.80 -18.76 5.76
N GLN A 29 -17.88 -19.34 4.55
CA GLN A 29 -17.40 -20.69 4.29
C GLN A 29 -16.73 -20.72 2.92
N GLY A 30 -15.42 -20.51 2.95
CA GLY A 30 -14.41 -21.23 2.19
C GLY A 30 -14.86 -21.98 0.93
N ASN A 31 -15.07 -21.24 -0.15
CA ASN A 31 -14.78 -21.71 -1.50
C ASN A 31 -14.50 -20.47 -2.36
N GLY A 32 -13.62 -20.57 -3.36
CA GLY A 32 -13.21 -19.46 -4.24
C GLY A 32 -14.34 -18.97 -5.15
N ASN A 33 -15.44 -18.48 -4.56
CA ASN A 33 -16.62 -18.04 -5.26
C ASN A 33 -16.41 -16.59 -5.68
N ASN A 34 -16.23 -16.40 -6.99
CA ASN A 34 -16.15 -15.12 -7.65
C ASN A 34 -17.54 -14.46 -7.61
N SER A 35 -17.94 -13.91 -6.47
CA SER A 35 -19.26 -13.30 -6.26
C SER A 35 -19.26 -11.83 -6.66
N LEU A 36 -20.23 -11.42 -7.47
CA LEU A 36 -20.51 -10.03 -7.77
C LEU A 36 -21.69 -9.56 -6.91
N VAL A 37 -21.52 -8.45 -6.19
CA VAL A 37 -22.60 -7.84 -5.39
C VAL A 37 -23.09 -6.57 -6.07
N LEU A 38 -24.41 -6.49 -6.26
CA LEU A 38 -25.09 -5.33 -6.81
C LEU A 38 -25.96 -4.69 -5.73
N SER A 39 -25.78 -3.39 -5.55
CA SER A 39 -26.57 -2.60 -4.60
C SER A 39 -27.37 -1.52 -5.35
N GLN A 40 -28.64 -1.36 -4.99
CA GLN A 40 -29.49 -0.27 -5.49
C GLN A 40 -30.19 0.41 -4.32
N TRP A 41 -30.08 1.73 -4.28
CA TRP A 41 -30.93 2.56 -3.43
C TRP A 41 -32.33 2.63 -4.04
N LEU A 42 -33.33 2.19 -3.29
CA LEU A 42 -34.71 2.07 -3.77
C LEU A 42 -35.52 3.38 -3.71
N PRO A 43 -35.38 4.24 -2.66
CA PRO A 43 -36.07 5.53 -2.64
C PRO A 43 -35.73 6.40 -3.85
N THR A 44 -36.75 6.97 -4.49
CA THR A 44 -36.62 7.81 -5.70
C THR A 44 -36.70 9.30 -5.42
N ASP A 45 -37.16 9.67 -4.23
CA ASP A 45 -37.37 11.05 -3.75
C ASP A 45 -36.17 11.61 -2.97
N THR A 46 -35.16 10.78 -2.68
CA THR A 46 -33.99 11.16 -1.88
C THR A 46 -32.68 10.72 -2.54
N PRO A 47 -31.58 11.47 -2.32
CA PRO A 47 -30.26 11.04 -2.76
C PRO A 47 -29.86 9.68 -2.17
N SER A 48 -29.18 8.86 -2.97
CA SER A 48 -28.64 7.58 -2.52
C SER A 48 -27.68 7.76 -1.36
N ARG A 49 -27.85 6.96 -0.30
CA ARG A 49 -26.92 6.90 0.85
C ARG A 49 -25.94 5.73 0.77
N LEU A 50 -25.96 4.97 -0.32
CA LEU A 50 -24.94 3.95 -0.55
C LEU A 50 -23.58 4.63 -0.74
N PRO A 51 -22.50 4.11 -0.11
CA PRO A 51 -21.17 4.65 -0.30
C PRO A 51 -20.79 4.57 -1.78
N HIS A 52 -20.10 5.60 -2.27
CA HIS A 52 -19.51 5.52 -3.60
C HIS A 52 -18.44 4.43 -3.64
N GLY A 53 -18.18 3.90 -4.83
CA GLY A 53 -17.05 3.02 -5.07
C GLY A 53 -15.70 3.70 -4.75
N PRO A 54 -14.59 2.95 -4.77
CA PRO A 54 -13.27 3.49 -4.46
C PRO A 54 -12.96 4.68 -5.37
N THR A 55 -12.62 5.82 -4.76
CA THR A 55 -12.36 7.08 -5.47
C THR A 55 -10.88 7.33 -5.72
N HIS A 56 -10.01 6.61 -4.99
CA HIS A 56 -8.57 6.80 -5.04
C HIS A 56 -7.82 5.50 -5.24
N GLN A 57 -6.77 5.56 -6.04
CA GLN A 57 -5.63 4.67 -5.92
C GLN A 57 -4.70 5.23 -4.83
N VAL A 58 -4.15 4.34 -4.01
CA VAL A 58 -3.26 4.74 -2.91
C VAL A 58 -1.85 4.23 -3.20
N GLY A 59 -0.88 5.14 -3.14
CA GLY A 59 0.53 4.84 -3.33
C GLY A 59 1.37 5.26 -2.12
N VAL A 60 2.55 4.66 -2.01
CA VAL A 60 3.55 4.97 -0.98
C VAL A 60 4.90 5.25 -1.60
N GLY A 61 5.66 6.15 -0.99
CA GLY A 61 7.06 6.41 -1.28
C GLY A 61 7.88 6.43 -0.01
N VAL A 62 9.12 5.95 -0.08
CA VAL A 62 9.96 5.72 1.11
C VAL A 62 11.13 6.69 1.17
N ILE A 63 11.25 7.40 2.29
CA ILE A 63 12.45 8.16 2.63
C ILE A 63 13.20 7.41 3.72
N LEU A 64 14.38 6.88 3.36
CA LEU A 64 15.31 6.26 4.30
C LEU A 64 16.62 7.05 4.25
N LEU A 65 16.91 7.75 5.34
CA LEU A 65 18.11 8.57 5.47
C LEU A 65 19.27 7.73 5.97
N ASN A 66 20.48 8.05 5.53
CA ASN A 66 21.69 7.45 6.09
C ASN A 66 21.81 7.86 7.58
N PRO A 67 21.85 6.90 8.52
CA PRO A 67 21.94 7.20 9.95
C PRO A 67 23.20 7.98 10.33
N SER A 68 24.30 7.81 9.57
CA SER A 68 25.58 8.46 9.80
C SER A 68 25.69 9.83 9.13
N ASP A 69 24.89 10.08 8.09
CA ASP A 69 24.86 11.34 7.35
C ASP A 69 23.43 11.61 6.84
N PRO A 70 22.59 12.35 7.59
CA PRO A 70 21.19 12.56 7.22
C PRO A 70 21.01 13.45 5.98
N THR A 71 22.09 13.96 5.37
CA THR A 71 22.04 14.65 4.07
C THR A 71 21.95 13.67 2.90
N GLN A 72 22.18 12.37 3.15
CA GLN A 72 22.09 11.31 2.15
C GLN A 72 20.82 10.47 2.36
N MET A 73 20.21 10.05 1.26
CA MET A 73 19.04 9.17 1.27
C MET A 73 19.22 8.00 0.32
N LEU A 74 18.51 6.91 0.62
CA LEU A 74 18.40 5.76 -0.26
C LEU A 74 17.60 6.13 -1.50
N VAL A 75 18.12 5.75 -2.66
CA VAL A 75 17.46 5.88 -3.96
C VAL A 75 17.59 4.58 -4.73
N VAL A 76 16.63 4.36 -5.63
CA VAL A 76 16.58 3.23 -6.55
C VAL A 76 16.50 3.73 -7.98
N GLN A 77 16.89 2.86 -8.92
CA GLN A 77 16.69 3.04 -10.34
C GLN A 77 16.00 1.79 -10.86
N GLU A 78 14.86 1.96 -11.51
CA GLU A 78 14.13 0.84 -12.10
C GLU A 78 14.87 0.31 -13.34
N LEU A 79 14.87 -1.01 -13.53
CA LEU A 79 15.41 -1.64 -14.75
C LEU A 79 14.49 -1.48 -15.97
N SER A 80 13.21 -1.18 -15.75
CA SER A 80 12.21 -1.04 -16.81
C SER A 80 11.11 -0.05 -16.40
N GLY A 81 10.35 0.46 -17.37
CA GLY A 81 9.28 1.43 -17.13
C GLY A 81 9.65 2.87 -17.48
N PRO A 82 8.73 3.83 -17.24
CA PRO A 82 8.94 5.23 -17.61
C PRO A 82 10.16 5.86 -16.95
N ALA A 83 10.43 5.55 -15.67
CA ALA A 83 11.60 6.11 -14.97
C ALA A 83 12.93 5.53 -15.50
N ALA A 84 12.95 4.24 -15.82
CA ALA A 84 14.10 3.57 -16.42
C ALA A 84 14.52 4.20 -17.76
N LYS A 85 13.55 4.59 -18.60
CA LYS A 85 13.81 5.24 -19.90
C LYS A 85 14.65 6.51 -19.79
N TYR A 86 14.55 7.20 -18.66
CA TYR A 86 15.25 8.45 -18.39
C TYR A 86 16.38 8.30 -17.38
N ASN A 87 16.75 7.06 -17.00
CA ASN A 87 17.76 6.76 -15.99
C ASN A 87 17.53 7.53 -14.68
N LEU A 88 16.27 7.72 -14.28
CA LEU A 88 15.94 8.51 -13.10
C LEU A 88 16.18 7.72 -11.81
N TRP A 89 16.90 8.36 -10.90
CA TRP A 89 16.95 7.95 -9.51
C TRP A 89 15.73 8.49 -8.77
N LYS A 90 15.03 7.62 -8.06
CA LYS A 90 13.86 8.00 -7.27
C LYS A 90 13.92 7.35 -5.89
N MET A 91 13.06 7.81 -4.99
CA MET A 91 12.74 7.05 -3.79
C MET A 91 12.07 5.71 -4.17
N PRO A 92 12.20 4.66 -3.34
CA PRO A 92 11.39 3.46 -3.50
C PRO A 92 9.90 3.79 -3.44
N THR A 93 9.09 3.19 -4.32
CA THR A 93 7.66 3.52 -4.41
C THR A 93 6.82 2.33 -4.86
N GLY A 94 5.62 2.21 -4.34
CA GLY A 94 4.64 1.29 -4.91
C GLY A 94 3.21 1.57 -4.49
N LEU A 95 2.32 0.61 -4.73
CA LEU A 95 0.88 0.74 -4.48
C LEU A 95 0.51 0.04 -3.18
N VAL A 96 -0.50 0.58 -2.50
CA VAL A 96 -1.10 -0.07 -1.33
C VAL A 96 -2.16 -1.05 -1.80
N ASP A 97 -2.03 -2.31 -1.39
CA ASP A 97 -3.01 -3.33 -1.72
C ASP A 97 -4.35 -3.13 -0.96
N PRO A 98 -5.49 -3.57 -1.50
CA PRO A 98 -6.77 -3.51 -0.80
C PRO A 98 -6.73 -4.21 0.55
N GLY A 99 -6.94 -3.45 1.63
CA GLY A 99 -6.91 -3.94 3.01
C GLY A 99 -5.53 -3.93 3.67
N GLU A 100 -4.48 -3.50 2.95
CA GLU A 100 -3.13 -3.31 3.49
C GLU A 100 -3.01 -1.93 4.18
N TYR A 101 -2.32 -1.88 5.32
CA TYR A 101 -2.04 -0.59 5.96
C TYR A 101 -0.85 0.10 5.29
N VAL A 102 -0.91 1.44 5.20
CA VAL A 102 0.17 2.27 4.62
C VAL A 102 1.58 1.95 5.17
N PRO A 103 1.80 1.74 6.48
CA PRO A 103 3.12 1.38 7.01
C PRO A 103 3.60 0.00 6.55
N GLU A 104 2.68 -0.94 6.36
CA GLU A 104 2.98 -2.30 5.89
C GLU A 104 3.39 -2.26 4.43
N ALA A 105 2.62 -1.55 3.60
CA ALA A 105 2.94 -1.31 2.19
C ALA A 105 4.32 -0.65 2.04
N ALA A 106 4.59 0.42 2.80
CA ALA A 106 5.89 1.11 2.74
C ALA A 106 7.06 0.18 3.14
N SER A 107 6.86 -0.71 4.11
CA SER A 107 7.88 -1.68 4.54
C SER A 107 8.07 -2.77 3.48
N ARG A 108 6.98 -3.27 2.88
CA ARG A 108 6.99 -4.27 1.81
C ARG A 108 7.70 -3.75 0.57
N GLU A 109 7.32 -2.59 0.06
CA GLU A 109 7.90 -1.99 -1.15
C GLU A 109 9.40 -1.73 -0.99
N LEU A 110 9.84 -1.22 0.17
CA LEU A 110 11.27 -1.05 0.45
C LEU A 110 12.02 -2.39 0.44
N LEU A 111 11.45 -3.43 1.06
CA LEU A 111 12.05 -4.75 1.10
C LEU A 111 12.12 -5.38 -0.30
N GLU A 112 11.07 -5.26 -1.10
CA GLU A 112 11.00 -5.81 -2.46
C GLU A 112 12.00 -5.14 -3.40
N GLU A 113 12.15 -3.82 -3.34
CA GLU A 113 13.04 -3.08 -4.24
C GLU A 113 14.50 -3.08 -3.80
N THR A 114 14.78 -3.12 -2.48
CA THR A 114 16.15 -2.90 -1.97
C THR A 114 16.65 -3.98 -1.03
N GLY A 115 15.81 -4.92 -0.60
CA GLY A 115 16.16 -5.94 0.38
C GLY A 115 16.34 -5.41 1.82
N ILE A 116 15.95 -4.17 2.11
CA ILE A 116 16.16 -3.55 3.43
C ILE A 116 14.89 -3.68 4.27
N GLU A 117 15.02 -4.32 5.44
CA GLU A 117 13.97 -4.30 6.45
C GLU A 117 14.00 -2.97 7.22
N ALA A 118 12.86 -2.26 7.25
CA ALA A 118 12.71 -1.03 8.00
C ALA A 118 11.30 -0.91 8.59
N LYS A 119 11.15 -0.05 9.60
CA LYS A 119 9.85 0.29 10.19
C LYS A 119 9.53 1.75 9.93
N MET A 120 8.25 2.02 9.64
CA MET A 120 7.78 3.39 9.47
C MET A 120 7.91 4.16 10.79
N SER A 121 8.52 5.34 10.71
CA SER A 121 8.65 6.27 11.83
C SER A 121 7.57 7.35 11.78
N SER A 122 7.31 7.91 10.59
CA SER A 122 6.32 8.97 10.41
C SER A 122 5.91 9.12 8.94
N ILE A 123 4.72 9.67 8.70
CA ILE A 123 4.34 10.21 7.39
C ILE A 123 4.90 11.64 7.30
N LEU A 124 5.67 11.93 6.26
CA LEU A 124 6.25 13.25 6.01
C LEU A 124 5.35 14.14 5.16
N CYS A 125 4.66 13.54 4.19
CA CYS A 125 3.82 14.25 3.25
C CYS A 125 2.69 13.34 2.76
N ILE A 126 1.55 13.94 2.48
CA ILE A 126 0.44 13.31 1.76
C ILE A 126 0.14 14.19 0.56
N ARG A 127 0.11 13.59 -0.62
CA ARG A 127 -0.23 14.25 -1.86
C ARG A 127 -1.53 13.68 -2.39
N GLN A 128 -2.45 14.55 -2.77
CA GLN A 128 -3.61 14.18 -3.56
C GLN A 128 -3.47 14.81 -4.95
N ALA A 129 -3.74 14.03 -6.00
CA ALA A 129 -3.78 14.54 -7.36
C ALA A 129 -4.93 13.91 -8.15
N HIS A 130 -5.52 14.67 -9.06
CA HIS A 130 -6.62 14.20 -9.89
C HIS A 130 -6.14 13.84 -11.29
N ARG A 131 -6.87 12.93 -11.94
CA ARG A 131 -6.67 12.52 -13.35
C ARG A 131 -5.32 11.86 -13.65
N SER A 132 -4.76 11.12 -12.69
CA SER A 132 -3.52 10.37 -12.88
C SER A 132 -3.73 9.09 -13.70
N ASN A 133 -4.86 8.38 -13.53
CA ASN A 133 -5.21 7.15 -14.24
C ASN A 133 -6.75 7.02 -14.40
N ALA A 134 -7.27 7.09 -15.62
CA ALA A 134 -8.65 6.71 -15.98
C ALA A 134 -9.75 7.17 -14.97
N ASP A 135 -9.85 8.49 -14.73
CA ASP A 135 -10.80 9.16 -13.81
C ASP A 135 -10.69 8.81 -12.31
N THR A 136 -9.70 8.02 -11.90
CA THR A 136 -9.41 7.79 -10.48
C THR A 136 -8.42 8.84 -9.97
N SER A 137 -8.62 9.32 -8.73
CA SER A 137 -7.67 10.23 -8.08
C SER A 137 -6.53 9.43 -7.46
N ASP A 138 -5.36 10.04 -7.28
CA ASP A 138 -4.23 9.45 -6.58
C ASP A 138 -4.10 10.07 -5.20
N MET A 139 -3.85 9.22 -4.21
CA MET A 139 -3.43 9.63 -2.87
C MET A 139 -2.09 8.95 -2.55
N PHE A 140 -1.04 9.75 -2.38
CA PHE A 140 0.32 9.28 -2.22
C PHE A 140 0.89 9.67 -0.86
N PHE A 141 1.37 8.69 -0.10
CA PHE A 141 2.01 8.90 1.20
C PHE A 141 3.53 8.83 1.07
N VAL A 142 4.23 9.82 1.62
CA VAL A 142 5.69 9.78 1.76
C VAL A 142 6.01 9.39 3.19
N CYS A 143 6.60 8.21 3.36
CA CYS A 143 6.87 7.58 4.64
C CYS A 143 8.35 7.65 4.99
N LYS A 144 8.69 8.22 6.14
CA LYS A 144 10.04 8.12 6.71
C LYS A 144 10.21 6.75 7.35
N MET A 145 11.26 6.04 6.96
CA MET A 145 11.58 4.71 7.46
C MET A 145 12.87 4.73 8.28
N THR A 146 12.93 3.87 9.30
CA THR A 146 14.14 3.59 10.08
C THR A 146 14.52 2.12 9.91
N PRO A 147 15.78 1.81 9.50
CA PRO A 147 16.23 0.42 9.36
C PRO A 147 16.02 -0.39 10.65
N SER A 148 15.54 -1.62 10.50
CA SER A 148 15.46 -2.59 11.58
C SER A 148 16.73 -3.43 11.59
N LEU A 149 17.83 -2.87 12.15
CA LEU A 149 19.09 -3.59 12.29
C LEU A 149 18.90 -4.69 13.34
N LYS A 150 18.90 -5.97 12.91
CA LYS A 150 18.77 -7.13 13.81
C LYS A 150 20.11 -7.52 14.45
N ASP A 151 21.24 -7.21 13.79
CA ASP A 151 22.59 -7.50 14.29
C ASP A 151 23.62 -6.44 13.88
N SER A 152 24.72 -6.37 14.65
CA SER A 152 25.84 -5.43 14.45
C SER A 152 26.55 -5.59 13.09
N SER A 153 26.37 -6.74 12.42
CA SER A 153 26.95 -7.04 11.10
C SER A 153 26.08 -6.62 9.92
N ASP A 154 24.77 -6.36 10.12
CA ASP A 154 23.83 -5.96 9.05
C ASP A 154 23.91 -4.46 8.74
N THR A 155 25.14 -3.95 8.61
CA THR A 155 25.34 -2.54 8.29
C THR A 155 25.04 -2.31 6.80
N ILE A 156 23.99 -1.54 6.51
CA ILE A 156 23.70 -1.03 5.17
C ILE A 156 24.95 -0.30 4.66
N GLN A 157 25.54 -0.83 3.58
CA GLN A 157 26.71 -0.22 2.96
C GLN A 157 26.25 0.92 2.06
N TRP A 158 26.35 2.14 2.59
CA TRP A 158 26.05 3.36 1.85
C TRP A 158 27.18 3.64 0.86
N LYS A 159 26.85 3.67 -0.43
CA LYS A 159 27.75 4.14 -1.47
C LYS A 159 27.18 5.42 -2.06
N ARG A 160 28.02 6.46 -2.12
CA ARG A 160 27.67 7.65 -2.88
C ARG A 160 27.59 7.27 -4.35
N GLN A 161 26.58 7.76 -5.04
CA GLN A 161 26.49 7.59 -6.48
C GLN A 161 27.66 8.30 -7.15
N GLU A 162 28.38 7.59 -8.01
CA GLU A 162 29.42 8.15 -8.88
C GLU A 162 28.72 8.71 -10.12
N THR A 163 28.90 10.02 -10.36
CA THR A 163 28.34 10.77 -11.50
C THR A 163 29.06 10.48 -12.80
#